data_AF-A0A838D5I9-F1
#
_entry.id   AF-A0A838D5I9-F1
#
_cell.length_a   1.000
_cell.length_b   1.000
_cell.length_c   1.000
_cell.angle_alpha   90.00
_cell.angle_beta   90.00
_cell.angle_gamma   90.00
#
_symmetry.space_group_name_H-M   'P 1'
#
loop_
_entity.id
_entity.type
_entity.pdbx_description
1 polymer ?
#
loop_
_entity_poly.entity_id
_entity_poly.type
_entity_poly.pdbx_seq_one_letter_code
_entity_poly.pdbx_strand_id
1 'polypeptide(L)'
;MVDEDRVTELGERTLKTLEAMYPEAWKDAGGESDFDLVALSLDNLEQAVSAGQYTQAEQARLEAYAFFEFGPELRLNSLAPGIVGEVEGLVWFGAQDREGLARLIAQRAPAGQVRETRAALDEALEEARVTLGDGASDATIVTNAAIIVFREGLEAVLILAAITAGLVGSRGRHRRPVLIGAAMGLAISPFDVELPFWMGTWLGLFPTWQTLGAQVLAAAFVIGSYFAAEYVRIKRPRRLAAARRVDAQASS
;
A
#
# COMPACT_ATOMS: atom_id res chain seq x y z
N MET A 1 10.96 -10.61 34.48
CA MET A 1 11.44 -10.91 33.12
C MET A 1 10.38 -11.80 32.50
N VAL A 2 9.52 -11.23 31.67
CA VAL A 2 8.49 -12.01 30.95
C VAL A 2 9.23 -12.78 29.88
N ASP A 3 9.02 -14.09 29.84
CA ASP A 3 9.66 -15.00 28.91
C ASP A 3 9.04 -14.78 27.51
N GLU A 4 9.81 -14.16 26.61
CA GLU A 4 9.39 -13.73 25.27
C GLU A 4 8.89 -14.92 24.42
N ASP A 5 9.49 -16.09 24.63
CA ASP A 5 9.10 -17.33 23.97
C ASP A 5 7.70 -17.78 24.42
N ARG A 6 7.37 -17.61 25.71
CA ARG A 6 6.05 -17.97 26.24
C ARG A 6 4.95 -17.04 25.76
N VAL A 7 5.23 -15.76 25.58
CA VAL A 7 4.24 -14.79 25.06
C VAL A 7 3.94 -15.08 23.60
N THR A 8 4.98 -15.42 22.83
CA THR A 8 4.86 -15.79 21.41
C THR A 8 4.08 -17.09 21.24
N GLU A 9 4.39 -18.12 22.02
CA GLU A 9 3.66 -19.40 22.00
C GLU A 9 2.18 -19.23 22.39
N LEU A 10 1.90 -18.39 23.39
CA LEU A 10 0.52 -18.09 23.78
C LEU A 10 -0.23 -17.36 22.64
N GLY A 11 0.42 -16.38 22.02
CA GLY A 11 -0.13 -15.63 20.90
C GLY A 11 -0.47 -16.53 19.71
N GLU A 12 0.45 -17.42 19.32
CA GLU A 12 0.23 -18.37 18.24
C GLU A 12 -0.90 -19.35 18.54
N ARG A 13 -0.98 -19.86 19.78
CA ARG A 13 -2.08 -20.76 20.19
C ARG A 13 -3.43 -20.06 20.16
N THR A 14 -3.51 -18.82 20.64
CA THR A 14 -4.74 -18.04 20.63
C THR A 14 -5.16 -17.71 19.20
N LEU A 15 -4.22 -17.32 18.34
CA LEU A 15 -4.48 -17.04 16.93
C LEU A 15 -5.02 -18.28 16.20
N LYS A 16 -4.38 -19.43 16.40
CA LYS A 16 -4.79 -20.70 15.80
C LYS A 16 -6.17 -21.19 16.28
N THR A 17 -6.49 -20.90 17.54
CA THR A 17 -7.82 -21.21 18.11
C THR A 17 -8.88 -20.28 17.52
N LEU A 18 -8.59 -18.99 17.38
CA LEU A 18 -9.46 -18.03 16.72
C LEU A 18 -9.70 -18.43 15.26
N GLU A 19 -8.64 -18.72 14.52
CA GLU A 19 -8.70 -19.09 13.10
C GLU A 19 -9.50 -20.38 12.85
N ALA A 20 -9.47 -21.33 13.78
CA ALA A 20 -10.29 -22.54 13.73
C ALA A 20 -11.78 -22.29 14.07
N MET A 21 -12.10 -21.18 14.75
CA MET A 21 -13.48 -20.76 15.05
C MET A 21 -14.09 -19.90 13.93
N TYR A 22 -13.28 -19.36 13.02
CA TYR A 22 -13.78 -18.60 11.86
C TYR A 22 -14.25 -19.54 10.75
N PRO A 23 -15.53 -19.47 10.34
CA PRO A 23 -16.02 -20.18 9.15
C PRO A 23 -15.28 -19.71 7.89
N GLU A 24 -14.99 -20.61 6.95
CA GLU A 24 -14.35 -20.26 5.65
C GLU A 24 -15.13 -19.17 4.90
N ALA A 25 -16.46 -19.15 5.02
CA ALA A 25 -17.32 -18.13 4.41
C ALA A 25 -17.08 -16.70 4.93
N TRP A 26 -16.43 -16.53 6.09
CA TRP A 26 -16.15 -15.21 6.67
C TRP A 26 -14.74 -14.71 6.34
N LYS A 27 -13.87 -15.60 5.81
CA LYS A 27 -12.50 -15.24 5.43
C LYS A 27 -12.45 -14.44 4.14
N ASP A 28 -13.46 -14.59 3.27
CA ASP A 28 -13.60 -13.86 2.00
C ASP A 28 -14.50 -12.62 2.10
N ALA A 29 -15.13 -12.36 3.26
CA ALA A 29 -16.28 -11.45 3.38
C ALA A 29 -15.95 -10.01 3.82
N GLY A 30 -14.75 -9.49 3.56
CA GLY A 30 -14.27 -8.23 4.17
C GLY A 30 -14.83 -6.92 3.61
N GLY A 31 -15.50 -6.91 2.45
CA GLY A 31 -16.03 -5.68 1.83
C GLY A 31 -17.01 -5.91 0.66
N GLU A 32 -16.82 -6.98 -0.10
CA GLU A 32 -17.77 -7.47 -1.12
C GLU A 32 -19.13 -7.85 -0.50
N SER A 33 -19.10 -8.39 0.73
CA SER A 33 -20.29 -8.83 1.46
C SER A 33 -21.32 -7.71 1.73
N ASP A 34 -20.91 -6.49 2.09
CA ASP A 34 -21.89 -5.50 2.57
C ASP A 34 -22.75 -4.95 1.43
N PHE A 35 -22.12 -4.61 0.30
CA PHE A 35 -22.89 -4.18 -0.88
C PHE A 35 -23.73 -5.33 -1.46
N ASP A 36 -23.26 -6.57 -1.36
CA ASP A 36 -24.03 -7.73 -1.79
C ASP A 36 -25.26 -7.97 -0.92
N LEU A 37 -25.16 -7.70 0.39
CA LEU A 37 -26.29 -7.74 1.31
C LEU A 37 -27.31 -6.62 0.99
N VAL A 38 -26.84 -5.42 0.66
CA VAL A 38 -27.71 -4.33 0.16
C VAL A 38 -28.42 -4.76 -1.11
N ALA A 39 -27.69 -5.29 -2.09
CA ALA A 39 -28.24 -5.73 -3.38
C ALA A 39 -29.27 -6.86 -3.21
N LEU A 40 -28.95 -7.86 -2.38
CA LEU A 40 -29.86 -8.96 -2.06
C LEU A 40 -31.16 -8.47 -1.42
N SER A 41 -31.07 -7.55 -0.46
CA SER A 41 -32.26 -7.02 0.20
C SER A 41 -33.11 -6.16 -0.75
N LEU A 42 -32.48 -5.39 -1.65
CA LEU A 42 -33.22 -4.67 -2.67
C LEU A 42 -33.86 -5.60 -3.73
N ASP A 43 -33.27 -6.76 -4.01
CA ASP A 43 -33.87 -7.78 -4.91
C ASP A 43 -35.13 -8.38 -4.26
N ASN A 44 -35.07 -8.66 -2.96
CA ASN A 44 -36.24 -9.08 -2.18
C ASN A 44 -37.34 -7.99 -2.17
N LEU A 45 -36.96 -6.72 -2.10
CA LEU A 45 -37.89 -5.58 -2.21
C LEU A 45 -38.61 -5.60 -3.55
N GLU A 46 -37.89 -5.73 -4.66
CA GLU A 46 -38.48 -5.72 -6.00
C GLU A 46 -39.40 -6.93 -6.22
N GLN A 47 -38.98 -8.11 -5.73
CA GLN A 47 -39.79 -9.32 -5.76
C GLN A 47 -41.09 -9.14 -4.95
N ALA A 48 -41.00 -8.57 -3.74
CA ALA A 48 -42.15 -8.31 -2.88
C ALA A 48 -43.12 -7.30 -3.49
N VAL A 49 -42.62 -6.23 -4.12
CA VAL A 49 -43.45 -5.27 -4.87
C VAL A 49 -44.15 -5.96 -6.04
N SER A 50 -43.44 -6.80 -6.79
CA SER A 50 -44.01 -7.57 -7.90
C SER A 50 -45.09 -8.56 -7.45
N ALA A 51 -44.98 -9.08 -6.23
CA ALA A 51 -45.99 -9.92 -5.58
C ALA A 51 -47.13 -9.14 -4.89
N GLY A 52 -47.11 -7.79 -4.91
CA GLY A 52 -48.07 -6.93 -4.23
C GLY A 52 -47.95 -6.90 -2.70
N GLN A 53 -46.84 -7.41 -2.16
CA GLN A 53 -46.55 -7.54 -0.73
C GLN A 53 -45.80 -6.32 -0.18
N TYR A 54 -46.43 -5.15 -0.22
CA TYR A 54 -45.78 -3.87 0.12
C TYR A 54 -45.24 -3.78 1.56
N THR A 55 -45.81 -4.52 2.52
CA THR A 55 -45.24 -4.59 3.88
C THR A 55 -43.88 -5.28 3.90
N GLN A 56 -43.72 -6.37 3.14
CA GLN A 56 -42.44 -7.05 3.01
C GLN A 56 -41.44 -6.22 2.20
N ALA A 57 -41.93 -5.54 1.15
CA ALA A 57 -41.12 -4.60 0.38
C ALA A 57 -40.53 -3.48 1.26
N GLU A 58 -41.33 -2.92 2.17
CA GLU A 58 -40.86 -1.88 3.09
C GLU A 58 -39.83 -2.42 4.09
N GLN A 59 -40.01 -3.65 4.58
CA GLN A 59 -39.02 -4.30 5.44
C GLN A 59 -37.69 -4.49 4.72
N ALA A 60 -37.73 -5.00 3.49
CA ALA A 60 -36.54 -5.17 2.66
C ALA A 60 -35.88 -3.81 2.32
N ARG A 61 -36.65 -2.73 2.11
CA ARG A 61 -36.09 -1.38 1.91
C ARG A 61 -35.26 -0.92 3.12
N LEU A 62 -35.82 -1.11 4.31
CA LEU A 62 -35.20 -0.71 5.56
C LEU A 62 -33.97 -1.57 5.88
N GLU A 63 -34.02 -2.87 5.58
CA GLU A 63 -32.89 -3.77 5.71
C GLU A 63 -31.75 -3.39 4.76
N ALA A 64 -32.04 -3.16 3.49
CA ALA A 64 -31.05 -2.65 2.53
C ALA A 64 -30.39 -1.35 3.02
N TYR A 65 -31.19 -0.41 3.54
CA TYR A 65 -30.67 0.83 4.10
C TYR A 65 -29.79 0.60 5.33
N ALA A 66 -30.18 -0.29 6.23
CA ALA A 66 -29.39 -0.62 7.41
C ALA A 66 -28.02 -1.22 7.04
N PHE A 67 -27.98 -2.14 6.06
CA PHE A 67 -26.70 -2.68 5.57
C PHE A 67 -25.82 -1.59 4.95
N PHE A 68 -26.41 -0.65 4.23
CA PHE A 68 -25.68 0.50 3.69
C PHE A 68 -25.12 1.41 4.80
N GLU A 69 -25.96 1.81 5.75
CA GLU A 69 -25.64 2.74 6.86
C GLU A 69 -24.52 2.17 7.75
N PHE A 70 -24.60 0.89 8.10
CA PHE A 70 -23.62 0.26 8.99
C PHE A 70 -22.37 -0.29 8.30
N GLY A 71 -22.33 -0.31 6.96
CA GLY A 71 -21.20 -0.79 6.19
C GLY A 71 -20.60 0.29 5.28
N PRO A 72 -21.00 0.36 3.99
CA PRO A 72 -20.44 1.28 3.00
C PRO A 72 -20.45 2.77 3.38
N GLU A 73 -21.53 3.25 4.01
CA GLU A 73 -21.73 4.68 4.26
C GLU A 73 -20.62 5.29 5.12
N LEU A 74 -20.18 4.56 6.15
CA LEU A 74 -19.11 4.98 7.06
C LEU A 74 -17.81 5.28 6.32
N ARG A 75 -17.50 4.48 5.29
CA ARG A 75 -16.30 4.66 4.45
C ARG A 75 -16.49 5.79 3.45
N LEU A 76 -17.66 5.84 2.79
CA LEU A 76 -18.00 6.84 1.78
C LEU A 76 -18.08 8.26 2.33
N ASN A 77 -18.52 8.45 3.57
CA ASN A 77 -18.62 9.78 4.19
C ASN A 77 -17.30 10.58 4.17
N SER A 78 -16.15 9.89 4.19
CA SER A 78 -14.83 10.53 4.09
C SER A 78 -14.31 10.72 2.67
N LEU A 79 -14.73 9.86 1.73
CA LEU A 79 -14.18 9.78 0.37
C LEU A 79 -15.08 10.45 -0.68
N ALA A 80 -16.40 10.24 -0.59
CA ALA A 80 -17.38 10.70 -1.55
C ALA A 80 -18.75 10.94 -0.87
N PRO A 81 -18.90 12.04 -0.09
CA PRO A 81 -20.17 12.36 0.59
C PRO A 81 -21.32 12.65 -0.38
N GLY A 82 -21.03 13.00 -1.64
CA GLY A 82 -22.05 13.20 -2.67
C GLY A 82 -22.82 11.92 -3.02
N ILE A 83 -22.11 10.79 -3.10
CA ILE A 83 -22.71 9.48 -3.42
C ILE A 83 -23.64 9.02 -2.29
N VAL A 84 -23.27 9.28 -1.04
CA VAL A 84 -24.12 8.99 0.14
C VAL A 84 -25.46 9.71 0.02
N GLY A 85 -25.44 11.03 -0.24
CA GLY A 85 -26.67 11.80 -0.37
C GLY A 85 -27.55 11.36 -1.53
N GLU A 86 -26.96 10.84 -2.61
CA GLU A 86 -27.70 10.28 -3.73
C GLU A 86 -28.38 8.95 -3.37
N VAL A 87 -27.66 8.02 -2.74
CA VAL A 87 -28.18 6.73 -2.26
C VAL A 87 -29.30 6.96 -1.25
N GLU A 88 -29.08 7.80 -0.22
CA GLU A 88 -30.10 8.17 0.77
C GLU A 88 -31.32 8.82 0.11
N GLY A 89 -31.06 9.72 -0.86
CA GLY A 89 -32.09 10.33 -1.67
C GLY A 89 -32.98 9.29 -2.32
N LEU A 90 -32.41 8.39 -3.13
CA LEU A 90 -33.15 7.33 -3.83
C LEU A 90 -33.87 6.35 -2.88
N VAL A 91 -33.32 6.10 -1.69
CA VAL A 91 -33.98 5.25 -0.69
C VAL A 91 -35.19 5.94 -0.06
N TRP A 92 -35.11 7.24 0.28
CA TRP A 92 -36.11 7.92 1.09
C TRP A 92 -37.01 8.89 0.32
N PHE A 93 -36.43 9.87 -0.37
CA PHE A 93 -37.15 11.07 -0.83
C PHE A 93 -37.16 11.24 -2.36
N GLY A 94 -36.22 10.62 -3.06
CA GLY A 94 -35.94 10.78 -4.48
C GLY A 94 -34.63 11.52 -4.74
N ALA A 95 -34.01 11.20 -5.87
CA ALA A 95 -32.84 11.88 -6.44
C ALA A 95 -32.89 11.77 -7.97
N GLN A 96 -32.14 12.62 -8.68
CA GLN A 96 -32.02 12.61 -10.15
C GLN A 96 -33.36 12.50 -10.90
N ASP A 97 -34.33 13.36 -10.56
CA ASP A 97 -35.68 13.37 -11.15
C ASP A 97 -36.50 12.08 -10.96
N ARG A 98 -36.10 11.20 -10.03
CA ARG A 98 -36.85 10.00 -9.63
C ARG A 98 -37.42 10.13 -8.23
N GLU A 99 -38.58 9.51 -7.99
CA GLU A 99 -39.15 9.40 -6.65
C GLU A 99 -38.41 8.35 -5.82
N GLY A 100 -38.28 8.58 -4.51
CA GLY A 100 -37.61 7.66 -3.60
C GLY A 100 -38.41 6.38 -3.34
N LEU A 101 -37.71 5.27 -3.09
CA LEU A 101 -38.31 3.96 -2.87
C LEU A 101 -39.34 3.97 -1.74
N ALA A 102 -39.07 4.67 -0.63
CA ALA A 102 -40.01 4.76 0.49
C ALA A 102 -41.35 5.38 0.07
N ARG A 103 -41.33 6.42 -0.78
CA ARG A 103 -42.57 7.04 -1.30
C ARG A 103 -43.30 6.11 -2.25
N LEU A 104 -42.58 5.45 -3.15
CA LEU A 104 -43.17 4.53 -4.13
C LEU A 104 -43.84 3.34 -3.45
N ILE A 105 -43.21 2.78 -2.41
CA ILE A 105 -43.77 1.67 -1.62
C ILE A 105 -44.99 2.15 -0.82
N ALA A 106 -44.92 3.32 -0.17
CA ALA A 106 -46.03 3.89 0.58
C ALA A 106 -47.25 4.16 -0.30
N GLN A 107 -47.04 4.63 -1.54
CA GLN A 107 -48.09 4.90 -2.52
C GLN A 107 -48.58 3.64 -3.26
N ARG A 108 -47.93 2.48 -3.04
CA ARG A 108 -48.18 1.24 -3.77
C ARG A 108 -48.06 1.44 -5.28
N ALA A 109 -46.99 2.13 -5.69
CA ALA A 109 -46.71 2.44 -7.07
C ALA A 109 -46.53 1.17 -7.92
N PRO A 110 -46.77 1.25 -9.24
CA PRO A 110 -46.53 0.12 -10.14
C PRO A 110 -45.08 -0.37 -10.06
N ALA A 111 -44.89 -1.69 -10.13
CA ALA A 111 -43.56 -2.32 -10.08
C ALA A 111 -42.57 -1.81 -11.14
N GLY A 112 -43.05 -1.22 -12.23
CA GLY A 112 -42.20 -0.56 -13.23
C GLY A 112 -41.51 0.69 -12.69
N GLN A 113 -42.22 1.53 -11.94
CA GLN A 113 -41.65 2.77 -11.36
C GLN A 113 -40.65 2.44 -10.25
N VAL A 114 -40.94 1.43 -9.43
CA VAL A 114 -40.01 0.94 -8.40
C VAL A 114 -38.72 0.41 -9.04
N ARG A 115 -38.83 -0.35 -10.14
CA ARG A 115 -37.68 -0.82 -10.92
C ARG A 115 -36.84 0.30 -11.50
N GLU A 116 -37.48 1.37 -11.97
CA GLU A 116 -36.76 2.55 -12.45
C GLU A 116 -35.94 3.19 -11.32
N THR A 117 -36.53 3.47 -10.16
CA THR A 117 -35.76 4.00 -9.03
C THR A 117 -34.70 3.02 -8.54
N ARG A 118 -34.99 1.71 -8.54
CA ARG A 118 -34.02 0.66 -8.18
C ARG A 118 -32.81 0.66 -9.09
N ALA A 119 -33.00 0.77 -10.41
CA ALA A 119 -31.89 0.79 -11.36
C ALA A 119 -30.96 2.00 -11.16
N ALA A 120 -31.52 3.18 -10.83
CA ALA A 120 -30.70 4.35 -10.48
C ALA A 120 -29.95 4.14 -9.16
N LEU A 121 -30.56 3.47 -8.20
CA LEU A 121 -29.92 3.14 -6.93
C LEU A 121 -28.77 2.15 -7.12
N ASP A 122 -28.94 1.15 -7.98
CA ASP A 122 -27.86 0.21 -8.33
C ASP A 122 -26.68 0.91 -9.00
N GLU A 123 -26.93 1.90 -9.87
CA GLU A 123 -25.87 2.71 -10.49
C GLU A 123 -25.09 3.51 -9.45
N ALA A 124 -25.78 4.16 -8.50
CA ALA A 124 -25.14 4.90 -7.41
C ALA A 124 -24.35 3.97 -6.45
N LEU A 125 -24.87 2.77 -6.16
CA LEU A 125 -24.18 1.77 -5.33
C LEU A 125 -22.96 1.18 -6.05
N GLU A 126 -23.00 1.02 -7.37
CA GLU A 126 -21.86 0.56 -8.13
C GLU A 126 -20.76 1.63 -8.23
N GLU A 127 -21.15 2.90 -8.40
CA GLU A 127 -20.21 4.02 -8.30
C GLU A 127 -19.56 4.07 -6.90
N ALA A 128 -20.33 3.82 -5.84
CA ALA A 128 -19.82 3.70 -4.48
C ALA A 128 -18.80 2.57 -4.33
N ARG A 129 -19.09 1.37 -4.85
CA ARG A 129 -18.16 0.22 -4.85
C ARG A 129 -16.83 0.56 -5.52
N VAL A 130 -16.89 1.13 -6.73
CA VAL A 130 -15.70 1.53 -7.50
C VAL A 130 -14.89 2.57 -6.73
N THR A 131 -15.56 3.55 -6.11
CA THR A 131 -14.91 4.60 -5.32
C THR A 131 -14.18 4.04 -4.10
N LEU A 132 -14.75 3.03 -3.45
CA LEU A 132 -14.14 2.34 -2.31
C LEU A 132 -13.09 1.31 -2.71
N GLY A 133 -13.02 0.93 -3.98
CA GLY A 133 -12.17 -0.16 -4.46
C GLY A 133 -12.67 -1.56 -4.09
N ASP A 134 -13.89 -1.67 -3.52
CA ASP A 134 -14.57 -2.95 -3.30
C ASP A 134 -14.99 -3.51 -4.67
N GLY A 135 -14.28 -4.54 -5.13
CA GLY A 135 -14.43 -5.12 -6.47
C GLY A 135 -13.12 -5.17 -7.28
N ALA A 136 -12.08 -4.45 -6.84
CA ALA A 136 -10.73 -4.68 -7.34
C ALA A 136 -10.14 -5.89 -6.61
N SER A 137 -9.73 -6.92 -7.36
CA SER A 137 -9.09 -8.09 -6.73
C SER A 137 -7.87 -7.66 -5.91
N ASP A 138 -7.57 -8.36 -4.81
CA ASP A 138 -6.38 -8.12 -3.98
C ASP A 138 -5.11 -7.98 -4.84
N ALA A 139 -5.00 -8.81 -5.88
CA ALA A 139 -3.92 -8.75 -6.85
C ALA A 139 -3.87 -7.42 -7.62
N THR A 140 -5.02 -6.84 -7.99
CA THR A 140 -5.12 -5.54 -8.66
C THR A 140 -4.76 -4.39 -7.73
N ILE A 141 -5.23 -4.43 -6.48
CA ILE A 141 -4.89 -3.42 -5.46
C ILE A 141 -3.37 -3.43 -5.21
N VAL A 142 -2.80 -4.62 -4.98
CA VAL A 142 -1.36 -4.79 -4.79
C VAL A 142 -0.57 -4.34 -6.01
N THR A 143 -1.01 -4.69 -7.22
CA THR A 143 -0.31 -4.30 -8.46
C THR A 143 -0.36 -2.78 -8.67
N ASN A 144 -1.51 -2.15 -8.45
CA ASN A 144 -1.65 -0.69 -8.55
C ASN A 144 -0.77 0.03 -7.53
N ALA A 145 -0.78 -0.41 -6.28
CA ALA A 145 0.09 0.13 -5.24
C ALA A 145 1.58 -0.06 -5.59
N ALA A 146 1.96 -1.23 -6.09
CA ALA A 146 3.33 -1.52 -6.49
C ALA A 146 3.79 -0.61 -7.65
N ILE A 147 2.94 -0.36 -8.65
CA ILE A 147 3.25 0.54 -9.76
C ILE A 147 3.47 1.98 -9.27
N ILE A 148 2.59 2.49 -8.39
CA ILE A 148 2.70 3.84 -7.84
C ILE A 148 4.00 3.98 -7.03
N VAL A 149 4.26 3.05 -6.11
CA VAL A 149 5.48 3.05 -5.28
C VAL A 149 6.73 2.93 -6.15
N PHE A 150 6.72 2.10 -7.20
CA PHE A 150 7.86 1.95 -8.10
C PHE A 150 8.13 3.25 -8.87
N ARG A 151 7.09 3.94 -9.33
CA ARG A 151 7.21 5.23 -10.01
C ARG A 151 7.78 6.29 -9.09
N GLU A 152 7.19 6.47 -7.92
CA GLU A 152 7.60 7.49 -6.95
C GLU A 152 9.00 7.20 -6.38
N GLY A 153 9.29 5.92 -6.11
CA GLY A 153 10.59 5.46 -5.65
C GLY A 153 11.70 5.67 -6.68
N LEU A 154 11.43 5.46 -7.97
CA LEU A 154 12.39 5.71 -9.03
C LEU A 154 12.69 7.20 -9.20
N GLU A 155 11.68 8.08 -9.09
CA GLU A 155 11.88 9.53 -9.06
C GLU A 155 12.78 9.94 -7.89
N ALA A 156 12.55 9.40 -6.69
CA ALA A 156 13.39 9.67 -5.52
C ALA A 156 14.85 9.22 -5.72
N VAL A 157 15.08 8.03 -6.28
CA VAL A 157 16.43 7.53 -6.59
C VAL A 157 17.11 8.38 -7.65
N LEU A 158 16.39 8.81 -8.68
CA LEU A 158 16.92 9.70 -9.72
C LEU A 158 17.27 11.08 -9.17
N ILE A 159 16.47 11.64 -8.26
CA ILE A 159 16.78 12.90 -7.57
C ILE A 159 18.07 12.73 -6.76
N LEU A 160 18.19 11.65 -5.97
CA LEU A 160 19.39 11.37 -5.20
C LEU A 160 20.62 11.21 -6.10
N ALA A 161 20.48 10.50 -7.22
CA ALA A 161 21.53 10.34 -8.21
C ALA A 161 21.94 11.69 -8.83
N ALA A 162 20.99 12.56 -9.15
CA ALA A 162 21.25 13.89 -9.69
C ALA A 162 21.98 14.79 -8.69
N ILE A 163 21.56 14.79 -7.42
CA ILE A 163 22.24 15.52 -6.33
C ILE A 163 23.68 15.00 -6.17
N THR A 164 23.84 13.67 -6.13
CA THR A 164 25.15 13.03 -5.96
C THR A 164 26.07 13.31 -7.16
N ALA A 165 25.55 13.25 -8.38
CA ALA A 165 26.27 13.61 -9.59
C ALA A 165 26.66 15.10 -9.62
N GLY A 166 25.80 15.99 -9.13
CA GLY A 166 26.10 17.42 -8.96
C GLY A 166 27.24 17.66 -7.98
N LEU A 167 27.32 16.86 -6.91
CA LEU A 167 28.46 16.86 -6.00
C LEU A 167 29.70 16.29 -6.68
N VAL A 168 29.63 15.15 -7.39
CA VAL A 168 30.78 14.43 -7.99
C VAL A 168 31.29 15.00 -9.34
N GLY A 169 30.54 15.90 -9.97
CA GLY A 169 30.91 16.54 -11.24
C GLY A 169 32.02 17.60 -11.16
N SER A 170 32.46 18.09 -12.33
CA SER A 170 33.58 19.02 -12.55
C SER A 170 33.48 20.37 -11.80
N ARG A 171 32.35 20.69 -11.15
CA ARG A 171 32.17 21.87 -10.28
C ARG A 171 32.35 21.52 -8.79
N GLY A 172 33.42 20.80 -8.45
CA GLY A 172 33.74 20.39 -7.08
C GLY A 172 34.02 21.53 -6.07
N ARG A 173 33.91 22.80 -6.47
CA ARG A 173 34.17 23.97 -5.62
C ARG A 173 33.22 24.07 -4.41
N HIS A 174 32.02 23.51 -4.49
CA HIS A 174 31.04 23.49 -3.38
C HIS A 174 31.15 22.28 -2.45
N ARG A 175 32.02 21.29 -2.72
CA ARG A 175 32.20 20.12 -1.83
C ARG A 175 32.86 20.51 -0.51
N ARG A 176 33.80 21.46 -0.57
CA ARG A 176 34.58 21.92 0.58
C ARG A 176 33.69 22.57 1.67
N PRO A 177 32.83 23.56 1.38
CA PRO A 177 31.96 24.14 2.41
C PRO A 177 30.95 23.14 2.97
N VAL A 178 30.42 22.22 2.16
CA VAL A 178 29.51 21.15 2.64
C VAL A 178 30.22 20.20 3.60
N LEU A 179 31.42 19.75 3.26
CA LEU A 179 32.24 18.89 4.12
C LEU A 179 32.67 19.61 5.41
N ILE A 180 33.04 20.89 5.32
CA ILE A 180 33.41 21.70 6.49
C ILE A 180 32.19 21.87 7.40
N GLY A 181 31.01 22.17 6.86
CA GLY A 181 29.78 22.27 7.63
C GLY A 181 29.41 20.95 8.33
N ALA A 182 29.52 19.82 7.62
CA ALA A 182 29.31 18.49 8.21
C ALA A 182 30.32 18.17 9.32
N ALA A 183 31.61 18.47 9.10
CA ALA A 183 32.66 18.25 10.09
C ALA A 183 32.50 19.16 11.33
N MET A 184 32.10 20.43 11.13
CA MET A 184 31.75 21.33 12.23
C MET A 184 30.53 20.84 13.01
N GLY A 185 29.49 20.37 12.32
CA GLY A 185 28.32 19.77 12.97
C GLY A 185 28.71 18.57 13.84
N LEU A 186 29.54 17.67 13.31
CA LEU A 186 30.06 16.52 14.05
C LEU A 186 30.92 16.92 15.25
N ALA A 187 31.73 17.98 15.12
CA ALA A 187 32.60 18.46 16.18
C ALA A 187 31.84 19.23 17.28
N ILE A 188 30.73 19.87 16.93
CA ILE A 188 29.88 20.63 17.86
C ILE A 188 28.83 19.73 18.52
N SER A 189 28.47 18.59 17.93
CA SER A 189 27.53 17.64 18.52
C SER A 189 28.09 17.09 19.85
N PRO A 190 27.46 17.39 21.01
CA PRO A 190 27.72 16.63 22.22
C PRO A 190 27.30 15.18 21.95
N PHE A 191 28.07 14.21 22.43
CA PHE A 191 27.97 12.78 22.11
C PHE A 191 26.69 12.07 22.63
N ASP A 192 25.51 12.67 22.49
CA ASP A 192 24.19 12.06 22.67
C ASP A 192 23.43 12.09 21.33
N VAL A 193 24.03 11.53 20.28
CA VAL A 193 23.34 11.36 19.00
C VAL A 193 22.50 10.08 19.11
N GLU A 194 21.26 10.21 19.57
CA GLU A 194 20.24 9.17 19.38
C GLU A 194 20.01 9.04 17.87
N LEU A 195 20.67 8.05 17.27
CA LEU A 195 20.49 7.75 15.86
C LEU A 195 19.00 7.41 15.63
N PRO A 196 18.33 8.08 14.70
CA PRO A 196 16.96 7.75 14.32
C PRO A 196 16.84 6.24 14.06
N PHE A 197 15.80 5.63 14.62
CA PHE A 197 15.60 4.18 14.60
C PHE A 197 15.78 3.55 13.21
N TRP A 198 15.34 4.25 12.15
CA TRP A 198 15.51 3.80 10.77
C TRP A 198 16.98 3.61 10.34
N MET A 199 17.93 4.39 10.88
CA MET A 199 19.36 4.20 10.61
C MET A 199 19.88 2.90 11.26
N GLY A 200 19.38 2.54 12.44
CA GLY A 200 19.66 1.25 13.06
C GLY A 200 19.09 0.09 12.25
N THR A 201 17.84 0.21 11.79
CA THR A 201 17.14 -0.83 11.02
C THR A 201 17.72 -1.04 9.62
N TRP A 202 18.00 0.04 8.88
CA TRP A 202 18.40 -0.05 7.47
C TRP A 202 19.92 -0.05 7.26
N LEU A 203 20.69 0.64 8.11
CA LEU A 203 22.15 0.77 7.96
C LEU A 203 22.93 -0.06 9.00
N GLY A 204 22.25 -0.74 9.93
CA GLY A 204 22.90 -1.50 11.01
C GLY A 204 23.73 -0.62 11.95
N LEU A 205 23.45 0.69 11.98
CA LEU A 205 24.19 1.68 12.76
C LEU A 205 23.58 1.74 14.16
N PHE A 206 24.12 0.94 15.07
CA PHE A 206 23.77 1.02 16.49
C PHE A 206 24.88 1.78 17.23
N PRO A 207 24.56 2.58 18.25
CA PRO A 207 25.57 3.27 19.07
C PRO A 207 26.29 2.27 20.00
N THR A 208 27.00 1.29 19.43
CA THR A 208 27.73 0.24 20.14
C THR A 208 29.14 0.09 19.58
N TRP A 209 30.12 -0.18 20.43
CA TRP A 209 31.52 -0.28 19.99
C TRP A 209 31.77 -1.43 19.00
N GLN A 210 30.96 -2.49 19.03
CA GLN A 210 31.10 -3.60 18.09
C GLN A 210 30.73 -3.20 16.65
N THR A 211 29.66 -2.41 16.47
CA THR A 211 29.21 -1.98 15.14
C THR A 211 30.13 -0.93 14.54
N LEU A 212 30.62 0.01 15.36
CA LEU A 212 31.66 0.96 14.96
C LEU A 212 32.93 0.23 14.50
N GLY A 213 33.38 -0.77 15.26
CA GLY A 213 34.55 -1.59 14.93
C GLY A 213 34.37 -2.39 13.63
N ALA A 214 33.20 -2.99 13.44
CA ALA A 214 32.86 -3.72 12.21
C ALA A 214 32.83 -2.83 10.97
N GLN A 215 32.31 -1.60 11.09
CA GLN A 215 32.29 -0.63 9.99
C GLN A 215 33.69 -0.15 9.61
N VAL A 216 34.57 0.10 10.59
CA VAL A 216 35.97 0.46 10.32
C VAL A 216 36.69 -0.69 9.61
N LEU A 217 36.49 -1.94 10.04
CA LEU A 217 37.04 -3.13 9.38
C LEU A 217 36.53 -3.29 7.94
N ALA A 218 35.23 -3.10 7.72
CA ALA A 218 34.63 -3.15 6.40
C ALA A 218 35.17 -2.04 5.48
N ALA A 219 35.30 -0.81 5.98
CA ALA A 219 35.89 0.29 5.23
C ALA A 219 37.35 0.00 4.86
N ALA A 220 38.15 -0.51 5.81
CA ALA A 220 39.53 -0.91 5.57
C ALA A 220 39.62 -2.05 4.52
N PHE A 221 38.69 -3.01 4.57
CA PHE A 221 38.61 -4.10 3.60
C PHE A 221 38.27 -3.60 2.19
N VAL A 222 37.26 -2.73 2.05
CA VAL A 222 36.84 -2.17 0.76
C VAL A 222 37.95 -1.33 0.14
N ILE A 223 38.52 -0.40 0.92
CA ILE A 223 39.63 0.46 0.47
C ILE A 223 40.86 -0.39 0.12
N GLY A 224 41.20 -1.36 0.98
CA GLY A 224 42.29 -2.30 0.74
C GLY A 224 42.11 -3.12 -0.53
N SER A 225 40.88 -3.56 -0.82
CA SER A 225 40.57 -4.31 -2.05
C SER A 225 40.74 -3.45 -3.31
N TYR A 226 40.42 -2.16 -3.23
CA TYR A 226 40.57 -1.23 -4.35
C TYR A 226 42.05 -1.04 -4.71
N PHE A 227 42.90 -0.81 -3.69
CA PHE A 227 44.35 -0.69 -3.90
C PHE A 227 45.02 -2.02 -4.29
N ALA A 228 44.54 -3.15 -3.77
CA ALA A 228 45.00 -4.48 -4.19
C ALA A 228 44.63 -4.78 -5.65
N ALA A 229 43.42 -4.41 -6.08
CA ALA A 229 42.99 -4.54 -7.47
C ALA A 229 43.79 -3.64 -8.41
N GLU A 230 44.17 -2.44 -7.97
CA GLU A 230 45.07 -1.53 -8.69
C GLU A 230 46.49 -2.12 -8.83
N TYR A 231 47.03 -2.74 -7.77
CA TYR A 231 48.33 -3.40 -7.79
C TYR A 231 48.37 -4.63 -8.72
N VAL A 232 47.30 -5.44 -8.75
CA VAL A 232 47.21 -6.64 -9.61
C VAL A 232 47.10 -6.27 -11.10
N ARG A 233 46.46 -5.14 -11.44
CA ARG A 233 46.32 -4.67 -12.83
C ARG A 233 47.65 -4.30 -13.49
N ILE A 234 48.68 -3.90 -12.74
CA ILE A 234 49.99 -3.50 -13.31
C ILE A 234 50.85 -4.72 -13.70
N LYS A 235 50.70 -5.89 -13.03
CA LYS A 235 51.61 -7.04 -13.22
C LYS A 235 51.14 -8.06 -14.28
N ARG A 236 49.84 -8.10 -14.61
CA ARG A 236 49.29 -9.09 -15.58
C ARG A 236 49.50 -8.80 -17.09
N PRO A 237 49.70 -7.56 -17.60
CA PRO A 237 49.92 -7.38 -19.04
C PRO A 237 51.36 -7.70 -19.49
N ARG A 238 52.36 -7.75 -18.60
CA ARG A 238 53.76 -8.01 -18.98
C ARG A 238 54.09 -9.50 -19.20
N ARG A 239 53.44 -10.42 -18.47
CA ARG A 239 53.70 -11.87 -18.64
C ARG A 239 53.09 -12.45 -19.91
N LEU A 240 51.90 -11.98 -20.32
CA LEU A 240 51.26 -12.41 -21.56
C LEU A 240 51.94 -11.82 -22.81
N ALA A 241 52.44 -10.57 -22.73
CA ALA A 241 53.20 -9.95 -23.82
C ALA A 241 54.61 -10.56 -23.98
N ALA A 242 55.25 -11.00 -22.90
CA ALA A 242 56.54 -11.70 -22.96
C ALA A 242 56.40 -13.10 -23.56
N ALA A 243 55.35 -13.86 -23.20
CA ALA A 243 55.10 -15.19 -23.77
C ALA A 243 54.86 -15.14 -25.29
N ARG A 244 54.03 -14.20 -25.77
CA ARG A 244 53.76 -14.03 -27.22
C ARG A 244 55.00 -13.66 -28.05
N ARG A 245 55.99 -12.99 -27.47
CA ARG A 245 57.25 -12.65 -28.17
C ARG A 245 58.18 -13.85 -28.30
N VAL A 246 58.17 -14.75 -27.33
CA VAL A 246 58.96 -16.00 -27.36
C VAL A 246 58.38 -16.96 -28.40
N ASP A 247 57.05 -17.10 -28.47
CA ASP A 247 56.38 -17.94 -29.47
C ASP A 247 56.59 -17.44 -30.91
N ALA A 248 56.63 -16.12 -31.10
CA ALA A 248 56.87 -15.49 -32.40
C ALA A 248 58.33 -15.64 -32.89
N GLN A 249 59.31 -15.73 -31.97
CA GLN A 249 60.72 -15.95 -32.33
C GLN A 249 61.05 -17.43 -32.56
N ALA A 250 60.26 -18.35 -32.00
CA ALA A 250 60.42 -19.79 -32.23
C ALA A 250 59.82 -20.29 -33.56
N SER A 251 59.08 -19.42 -34.27
CA SER A 251 58.37 -19.75 -35.52
C SER A 251 59.03 -19.17 -36.79
N SER A 252 60.22 -18.58 -36.68
CA SER A 252 61.04 -18.04 -37.79
C SER A 252 62.39 -18.74 -37.86
#